data_AF-A0A2V6LJ00-F1
#
_entry.id   AF-A0A2V6LJ00-F1
#
_cell.length_a   1.000
_cell.length_b   1.000
_cell.length_c   1.000
_cell.angle_alpha   90.00
_cell.angle_beta   90.00
_cell.angle_gamma   90.00
#
_symmetry.space_group_name_H-M   'P 1'
#
loop_
_entity.id
_entity.type
_entity.pdbx_description
1 polymer ?
#
loop_
_entity_poly.entity_id
_entity_poly.type
_entity_poly.pdbx_seq_one_letter_code
_entity_poly.pdbx_strand_id
1 'polypeptide(L)' 'MPREIEEAVKGLNREELAKLAAYIAKQDKLAWDEQLEEDFSPGGKHASALEKIDAEIDAGNFRPFP' A
#
# COMPACT_ATOMS: atom_id res chain seq x y z
N MET A 1 -13.38 -20.23 -13.44
CA MET A 1 -13.08 -19.91 -12.04
C MET A 1 -13.60 -18.56 -11.52
N PRO A 2 -13.79 -17.46 -12.29
CA PRO A 2 -14.24 -16.19 -11.67
C PRO A 2 -15.70 -16.18 -11.17
N ARG A 3 -16.59 -16.99 -11.78
CA ARG A 3 -18.02 -16.99 -11.45
C ARG A 3 -18.37 -17.57 -10.08
N GLU A 4 -17.54 -18.43 -9.51
CA GLU A 4 -17.82 -19.06 -8.21
C GLU A 4 -17.73 -18.04 -7.06
N ILE A 5 -16.81 -17.08 -7.17
CA ILE A 5 -16.66 -16.00 -6.19
C ILE A 5 -17.84 -15.04 -6.29
N GLU A 6 -18.26 -14.67 -7.51
CA GLU A 6 -19.41 -13.78 -7.71
C GLU A 6 -20.72 -14.38 -7.16
N GLU A 7 -20.96 -15.66 -7.39
CA GLU A 7 -22.15 -16.34 -6.85
C GLU A 7 -22.09 -16.51 -5.33
N ALA A 8 -20.92 -16.81 -4.77
CA ALA A 8 -20.73 -16.85 -3.33
C ALA A 8 -21.03 -15.49 -2.67
N VAL A 9 -20.57 -14.39 -3.28
CA VAL A 9 -20.80 -13.02 -2.78
C VAL A 9 -22.28 -12.64 -2.86
N LYS A 10 -23.01 -13.04 -3.93
CA LYS A 10 -24.46 -12.82 -4.03
C LYS A 10 -25.27 -13.53 -2.95
N GLY A 11 -24.75 -14.65 -2.43
CA GLY A 11 -25.38 -15.41 -1.34
C GLY A 11 -25.18 -14.81 0.05
N LEU A 12 -24.28 -13.83 0.21
CA LEU A 12 -23.96 -13.25 1.51
C LEU A 12 -25.03 -12.26 1.97
N ASN A 13 -25.36 -12.31 3.25
CA ASN A 13 -26.19 -11.30 3.88
C ASN A 13 -25.37 -10.01 4.15
N ARG A 14 -26.04 -8.95 4.60
CA ARG A 14 -25.41 -7.64 4.81
C ARG A 14 -24.27 -7.66 5.83
N GLU A 15 -24.37 -8.47 6.87
CA GLU A 15 -23.32 -8.60 7.90
C GLU A 15 -22.10 -9.36 7.35
N GLU A 16 -22.34 -10.39 6.56
CA GLU A 16 -21.27 -11.17 5.90
C GLU A 16 -20.56 -10.35 4.82
N LEU A 17 -21.29 -9.54 4.06
CA LEU A 17 -20.71 -8.57 3.12
C LEU A 17 -19.83 -7.54 3.83
N ALA A 18 -20.23 -7.06 5.01
CA ALA A 18 -19.42 -6.15 5.80
C ALA A 18 -18.13 -6.81 6.30
N LYS A 19 -18.19 -8.08 6.72
CA LYS A 19 -17.01 -8.88 7.11
C LYS A 19 -16.07 -9.11 5.92
N LEU A 20 -16.62 -9.41 4.74
CA LEU A 20 -15.84 -9.59 3.51
C LEU A 20 -15.14 -8.28 3.11
N ALA A 21 -15.85 -7.15 3.15
CA ALA A 21 -15.26 -5.84 2.85
C ALA A 21 -14.13 -5.48 3.82
N ALA A 22 -14.32 -5.73 5.11
CA ALA A 22 -13.27 -5.50 6.12
C ALA A 22 -12.05 -6.41 5.91
N TYR A 23 -12.28 -7.66 5.50
CA TYR A 23 -11.20 -8.58 5.16
C TYR A 23 -10.40 -8.11 3.95
N ILE A 24 -11.07 -7.70 2.86
CA ILE A 24 -10.42 -7.17 1.66
C ILE A 24 -9.60 -5.92 2.00
N ALA A 25 -10.18 -4.96 2.74
CA ALA A 25 -9.47 -3.75 3.15
C ALA A 25 -8.20 -4.05 3.96
N LYS A 26 -8.20 -5.12 4.77
CA LYS A 26 -7.01 -5.56 5.50
C LYS A 26 -5.95 -6.17 4.58
N GLN A 27 -6.36 -6.94 3.57
CA GLN A 27 -5.44 -7.52 2.58
C GLN A 27 -4.85 -6.44 1.69
N ASP A 28 -5.65 -5.47 1.22
CA ASP A 28 -5.17 -4.33 0.44
C ASP A 28 -4.15 -3.52 1.24
N LYS A 29 -4.41 -3.28 2.53
CA LYS A 29 -3.42 -2.63 3.40
C LYS A 29 -2.10 -3.41 3.47
N LEU A 30 -2.16 -4.73 3.64
CA LEU A 30 -0.95 -5.56 3.72
C LEU A 30 -0.17 -5.55 2.39
N ALA A 31 -0.87 -5.62 1.26
CA ALA A 31 -0.24 -5.52 -0.06
C ALA A 31 0.38 -4.13 -0.28
N TRP A 32 -0.28 -3.07 0.20
CA TRP A 32 0.29 -1.72 0.18
C TRP A 32 1.52 -1.60 1.08
N ASP A 33 1.50 -2.20 2.28
CA ASP A 33 2.63 -2.22 3.20
C ASP A 33 3.83 -2.97 2.58
N GLU A 34 3.59 -4.11 1.93
CA GLU A 34 4.62 -4.90 1.22
C GLU A 34 5.18 -4.17 0.00
N GLN A 35 4.31 -3.56 -0.81
CA GLN A 35 4.74 -2.78 -1.97
C GLN A 35 5.55 -1.54 -1.55
N LEU A 36 5.20 -0.91 -0.43
CA LEU A 36 5.94 0.21 0.13
C LEU A 36 7.33 -0.24 0.61
N GLU A 37 7.43 -1.37 1.30
CA GLU A 37 8.72 -1.91 1.73
C GLU A 37 9.64 -2.24 0.52
N GLU A 38 9.10 -2.83 -0.56
CA GLU A 38 9.84 -3.08 -1.79
C GLU A 38 10.28 -1.77 -2.49
N ASP A 39 9.37 -0.82 -2.64
CA ASP A 39 9.62 0.44 -3.34
C ASP A 39 10.70 1.29 -2.64
N PHE A 40 10.83 1.18 -1.31
CA PHE A 40 11.82 1.89 -0.48
C PHE A 40 13.04 1.05 -0.09
N SER A 41 13.14 -0.19 -0.57
CA SER A 41 14.31 -1.04 -0.34
C SER A 41 15.61 -0.46 -0.97
N PRO A 42 16.80 -0.82 -0.47
CA PRO A 42 18.06 -0.36 -1.07
C PRO A 42 18.19 -0.80 -2.54
N GLY A 43 18.22 0.18 -3.46
CA GLY A 43 18.20 -0.07 -4.91
C GLY A 43 16.80 -0.23 -5.52
N GLY A 44 15.74 -0.07 -4.70
CA GLY A 44 14.36 -0.02 -5.13
C GLY A 44 14.03 1.23 -5.96
N LYS A 45 12.79 1.28 -6.43
CA LYS A 45 12.31 2.30 -7.38
C LYS A 45 12.48 3.74 -6.87
N HIS A 46 12.47 3.94 -5.55
CA HIS A 46 12.65 5.25 -4.92
C HIS A 46 14.06 5.55 -4.42
N ALA A 47 15.04 4.66 -4.62
CA ALA A 47 16.42 4.88 -4.18
C ALA A 47 17.02 6.18 -4.76
N SER A 48 16.78 6.46 -6.04
CA SER A 48 17.23 7.71 -6.69
C SER A 48 16.53 8.98 -6.18
N ALA A 49 15.33 8.84 -5.59
CA ALA A 49 14.64 9.95 -4.95
C ALA A 49 15.21 10.20 -3.53
N LEU A 50 15.56 9.13 -2.80
CA LEU A 50 16.22 9.22 -1.51
C LEU A 50 17.60 9.89 -1.62
N GLU A 51 18.42 9.49 -2.60
CA GLU A 51 19.73 10.14 -2.84
C GLU A 51 19.61 11.65 -3.13
N LYS A 52 18.54 12.07 -3.82
CA LYS A 52 18.28 13.50 -4.08
C LYS A 52 17.86 14.24 -2.81
N ILE A 53 17.08 13.60 -1.95
CA ILE A 53 16.66 14.19 -0.67
C ILE A 53 17.90 14.34 0.24
N ASP A 54 18.75 13.33 0.32
CA ASP A 54 20.00 13.40 1.08
C ASP A 54 20.91 14.52 0.56
N ALA A 55 21.05 14.65 -0.76
CA ALA A 55 21.82 15.74 -1.36
C ALA A 55 21.26 17.15 -1.04
N GLU A 56 19.93 17.30 -0.99
CA GLU A 56 19.29 18.58 -0.62
C GLU A 56 19.38 18.86 0.89
N ILE A 57 19.39 17.83 1.74
CA ILE A 57 19.67 17.95 3.18
C ILE A 57 21.12 18.40 3.39
N ASP A 58 22.08 17.73 2.74
CA ASP A 58 23.51 18.08 2.80
C ASP A 58 23.79 19.48 2.25
N ALA A 59 23.02 19.92 1.24
CA ALA A 59 23.07 21.27 0.71
C ALA A 59 22.43 22.33 1.65
N GLY A 60 21.79 21.92 2.73
CA GLY A 60 21.12 22.80 3.69
C GLY A 60 19.81 23.42 3.18
N ASN A 61 19.23 22.84 2.12
CA ASN A 61 17.99 23.33 1.51
C ASN A 61 16.73 22.75 2.16
N PHE A 62 16.87 21.75 3.03
CA PHE A 62 15.75 21.13 3.70
C PHE A 62 15.18 22.06 4.79
N ARG A 63 13.91 22.43 4.66
CA ARG A 63 13.18 23.19 5.68
C ARG A 63 12.30 22.21 6.46
N PRO A 64 12.39 22.16 7.80
CA PRO A 64 11.45 21.36 8.59
C PRO A 64 10.02 21.84 8.31
N PHE A 65 9.11 20.88 8.23
CA PHE A 65 7.69 21.19 8.09
C PHE A 65 7.23 21.99 9.33
N PRO A 66 6.46 23.08 9.14
CA PRO A 66 5.94 23.88 10.26
C PRO A 66 4.94 23.11 11.14
#